data_AF-A0A2T6J9W6-F1
#
_entry.id   AF-A0A2T6J9W6-F1
#
_cell.length_a   1.000
_cell.length_b   1.000
_cell.length_c   1.000
_cell.angle_alpha   90.00
_cell.angle_beta   90.00
_cell.angle_gamma   90.00
#
_symmetry.space_group_name_H-M   'P 1'
#
loop_
_entity.id
_entity.type
_entity.pdbx_description
1 polymer ?
#
loop_
_entity_poly.entity_id
_entity_poly.type
_entity_poly.pdbx_seq_one_letter_code
_entity_poly.pdbx_strand_id
1 'polypeptide(L)'
;MATKLVIGKSAPKSFPMKVEVPTPHGPCEINFEAKYMSSTEWAKLREEHAEATSKAVQELFDAAKLEATRDHTLAAQNSPKVATTEEEREKEILALMKPVKSSELESLKAKFTGELIFKIVMGWDLDDPLSVASLTEMCDQYAGSAEAVFRTYNETREGTRTKN
;
A
#
# COMPACT_ATOMS: atom_id res chain seq x y z
N MET A 1 21.44 -15.82 26.43
CA MET A 1 21.60 -17.29 26.26
C MET A 1 21.37 -17.60 24.79
N ALA A 2 22.28 -18.28 24.10
CA ALA A 2 22.16 -18.52 22.65
C ALA A 2 20.94 -19.41 22.34
N THR A 3 19.94 -18.84 21.68
CA THR A 3 18.77 -19.55 21.16
C THR A 3 19.21 -20.52 20.08
N LYS A 4 19.13 -21.83 20.38
CA LYS A 4 19.42 -22.88 19.40
C LYS A 4 18.36 -22.87 18.30
N LEU A 5 18.80 -22.92 17.05
CA LEU A 5 17.93 -23.10 15.90
C LEU A 5 17.34 -24.51 15.96
N VAL A 6 16.02 -24.62 16.18
CA VAL A 6 15.33 -25.91 16.25
C VAL A 6 14.64 -26.16 14.93
N ILE A 7 15.24 -27.03 14.11
CA ILE A 7 14.63 -27.52 12.88
C ILE A 7 13.50 -28.50 13.25
N GLY A 8 12.29 -28.27 12.75
CA GLY A 8 11.15 -29.18 12.92
C GLY A 8 10.18 -28.88 14.07
N LYS A 9 10.38 -27.79 14.83
CA LYS A 9 9.31 -27.26 15.71
C LYS A 9 8.41 -26.31 14.92
N SER A 10 7.11 -26.43 15.12
CA SER A 10 6.10 -25.52 14.59
C SER A 10 6.50 -24.09 14.91
N ALA A 11 6.62 -23.24 13.88
CA ALA A 11 6.82 -21.82 14.10
C ALA A 11 5.70 -21.25 15.00
N PRO A 12 5.99 -20.22 15.83
CA PRO A 12 4.95 -19.57 16.60
C PRO A 12 3.85 -19.09 15.65
N LYS A 13 2.58 -19.16 16.06
CA LYS A 13 1.45 -18.71 15.21
C LYS A 13 1.39 -17.19 15.14
N SER A 14 1.77 -16.52 16.22
CA SER A 14 1.81 -15.06 16.35
C SER A 14 2.91 -14.61 17.29
N PHE A 15 3.23 -13.33 17.25
CA PHE A 15 4.16 -12.68 18.16
C PHE A 15 3.71 -11.24 18.46
N PRO A 16 3.90 -10.75 19.70
CA PRO A 16 3.68 -9.34 20.01
C PRO A 16 4.80 -8.49 19.38
N MET A 17 4.43 -7.33 18.83
CA MET A 17 5.37 -6.35 18.31
C MET A 17 5.01 -4.95 18.83
N LYS A 18 6.02 -4.21 19.29
CA LYS A 18 5.87 -2.83 19.74
C LYS A 18 6.32 -1.89 18.64
N VAL A 19 5.42 -1.06 18.14
CA VAL A 19 5.69 -0.13 17.04
C VAL A 19 5.66 1.29 17.57
N GLU A 20 6.74 2.03 17.38
CA GLU A 20 6.78 3.47 17.63
C GLU A 20 6.34 4.22 16.37
N VAL A 21 5.15 4.81 16.44
CA VAL A 21 4.60 5.64 15.36
C VAL A 21 4.94 7.11 15.61
N PRO A 22 5.58 7.80 14.65
CA PRO A 22 5.84 9.23 14.79
C PRO A 22 4.52 10.00 14.67
N THR A 23 4.12 10.71 15.73
CA THR A 23 2.96 11.62 15.70
C THR A 23 3.39 13.07 15.89
N PRO A 24 2.56 14.06 15.51
CA PRO A 24 2.84 15.49 15.74
C PRO A 24 3.05 15.84 17.23
N HIS A 25 2.55 15.01 18.15
CA HIS A 25 2.65 15.21 19.60
C HIS A 25 3.81 14.43 20.25
N GLY A 26 4.58 13.69 19.46
CA GLY A 26 5.66 12.80 19.93
C GLY A 26 5.49 11.36 19.44
N PRO A 27 6.52 10.50 19.58
CA PRO A 27 6.37 9.09 19.25
C PRO A 27 5.33 8.43 20.15
N CYS A 28 4.39 7.69 19.55
CA CYS A 28 3.38 6.91 20.25
C CYS A 28 3.71 5.42 20.09
N GLU A 29 3.75 4.69 21.20
CA GLU A 29 3.95 3.24 21.19
C GLU A 29 2.59 2.53 21.02
N ILE A 30 2.48 1.71 19.99
CA ILE A 30 1.31 0.86 19.74
C ILE A 30 1.77 -0.60 19.84
N ASN A 31 1.09 -1.40 20.65
CA ASN A 31 1.35 -2.84 20.75
C ASN A 31 0.45 -3.58 19.77
N PHE A 32 1.06 -4.19 18.76
CA PHE A 32 0.38 -5.04 17.80
C PHE A 32 0.60 -6.52 18.13
N GLU A 33 -0.39 -7.35 17.85
CA GLU A 33 -0.22 -8.79 17.73
C GLU A 33 -0.09 -9.14 16.26
N ALA A 34 1.07 -9.63 15.84
CA ALA A 34 1.36 -9.97 14.46
C ALA A 34 1.29 -11.47 14.21
N LYS A 35 0.79 -11.87 13.05
CA LYS A 35 0.82 -13.23 12.55
C LYS A 35 2.24 -13.57 12.10
N TYR A 36 2.75 -14.72 12.50
CA TYR A 36 4.01 -15.21 11.95
C TYR A 36 3.80 -15.74 10.53
N MET A 37 4.63 -15.26 9.60
CA MET A 37 4.72 -15.78 8.24
C MET A 37 6.14 -16.25 7.96
N SER A 38 6.27 -17.37 7.26
CA SER A 38 7.56 -17.80 6.73
C SER A 38 8.14 -16.77 5.75
N SER A 39 9.44 -16.83 5.50
CA SER A 39 10.10 -15.90 4.56
C SER A 39 9.48 -15.98 3.16
N THR A 40 9.16 -17.19 2.70
CA THR A 40 8.50 -17.43 1.41
C THR A 40 7.07 -16.90 1.35
N GLU A 41 6.27 -17.09 2.40
CA GLU A 41 4.91 -16.55 2.45
C GLU A 41 4.89 -15.03 2.46
N TRP A 42 5.79 -14.40 3.21
CA TRP A 42 5.90 -12.95 3.24
C TRP A 42 6.42 -12.36 1.93
N ALA A 43 7.40 -13.00 1.29
CA ALA A 43 7.90 -12.58 -0.01
C ALA A 43 6.76 -12.60 -1.04
N LYS A 44 6.00 -13.70 -1.09
CA LYS A 44 4.85 -13.84 -1.98
C LYS A 44 3.78 -12.79 -1.70
N LEU A 45 3.47 -12.53 -0.42
CA LEU A 45 2.50 -11.51 -0.03
C LEU A 45 2.90 -10.11 -0.52
N ARG A 46 4.19 -9.76 -0.41
CA ARG A 46 4.70 -8.46 -0.90
C ARG A 46 4.70 -8.36 -2.42
N GLU A 47 5.02 -9.45 -3.12
CA GLU A 47 4.95 -9.51 -4.58
C GLU A 47 3.51 -9.35 -5.07
N GLU A 48 2.57 -10.14 -4.55
CA GLU A 48 1.14 -10.03 -4.86
C GLU A 48 0.61 -8.61 -4.58
N HIS A 49 1.09 -7.97 -3.51
CA HIS A 49 0.71 -6.61 -3.15
C HIS A 49 1.30 -5.54 -4.06
N ALA A 50 2.58 -5.67 -4.44
CA ALA A 50 3.23 -4.79 -5.38
C ALA A 50 2.60 -4.87 -6.78
N GLU A 51 2.23 -6.07 -7.21
CA GLU A 51 1.50 -6.30 -8.47
C GLU A 51 0.10 -5.67 -8.41
N ALA A 52 -0.65 -5.88 -7.32
CA ALA A 52 -1.98 -5.28 -7.14
C ALA A 52 -1.92 -3.74 -7.16
N THR A 53 -0.94 -3.15 -6.47
CA THR A 53 -0.74 -1.70 -6.44
C THR A 53 -0.40 -1.18 -7.84
N SER A 54 0.53 -1.84 -8.54
CA SER A 54 0.94 -1.44 -9.90
C SER A 54 -0.22 -1.53 -10.87
N LYS A 55 -1.03 -2.60 -10.79
CA LYS A 55 -2.23 -2.78 -11.61
C LYS A 55 -3.26 -1.69 -11.36
N ALA A 56 -3.54 -1.36 -10.10
CA ALA A 56 -4.51 -0.31 -9.77
C ALA A 56 -4.05 1.08 -10.23
N VAL A 57 -2.74 1.37 -10.16
CA VAL A 57 -2.18 2.59 -10.74
C VAL A 57 -2.34 2.61 -12.26
N GLN A 58 -2.05 1.50 -12.94
CA GLN A 58 -2.25 1.37 -14.39
C GLN A 58 -3.73 1.59 -14.77
N GLU A 59 -4.67 1.00 -14.02
CA GLU A 59 -6.11 1.17 -14.24
C GLU A 59 -6.56 2.64 -14.11
N LEU A 60 -5.96 3.42 -13.19
CA LEU A 60 -6.20 4.87 -13.09
C LEU A 60 -5.74 5.62 -14.34
N PHE A 61 -4.56 5.29 -14.86
CA PHE A 61 -4.05 5.90 -16.09
C PHE A 61 -4.87 5.49 -17.32
N ASP A 62 -5.28 4.23 -17.41
CA ASP A 62 -6.12 3.73 -18.50
C ASP A 62 -7.52 4.39 -18.46
N ALA A 63 -8.10 4.58 -17.28
CA ALA A 63 -9.35 5.30 -17.11
C ALA A 63 -9.22 6.77 -17.55
N ALA A 64 -8.13 7.46 -17.17
CA ALA A 64 -7.86 8.83 -17.60
C ALA A 64 -7.71 8.93 -19.13
N LYS A 65 -7.05 7.94 -19.76
CA LYS A 65 -6.93 7.85 -21.22
C LYS A 65 -8.28 7.61 -21.90
N LEU A 66 -9.13 6.77 -21.30
CA LEU A 66 -10.47 6.49 -21.82
C LEU A 66 -11.37 7.72 -21.75
N GLU A 67 -11.35 8.46 -20.63
CA GLU A 67 -12.04 9.76 -20.52
C GLU A 67 -11.57 10.74 -21.59
N ALA A 68 -10.25 10.89 -21.77
CA ALA A 68 -9.69 11.78 -22.78
C ALA A 68 -10.11 11.39 -24.20
N THR A 69 -10.17 10.09 -24.49
CA THR A 69 -10.65 9.57 -25.78
C THR A 69 -12.13 9.88 -26.00
N ARG A 70 -12.95 9.77 -24.95
CA ARG A 70 -14.37 10.13 -25.00
C ARG A 70 -14.56 11.62 -25.24
N ASP A 71 -13.82 12.46 -24.52
CA ASP A 71 -13.85 13.92 -24.66
C ASP A 71 -13.39 14.36 -26.06
N HIS A 72 -12.33 13.72 -26.59
CA HIS A 72 -11.88 13.93 -27.97
C HIS A 72 -12.96 13.57 -28.99
N THR A 73 -13.61 12.41 -28.82
CA THR A 73 -14.67 11.95 -29.73
C THR A 73 -15.87 12.89 -29.72
N LEU A 74 -16.27 13.40 -28.55
CA LEU A 74 -17.34 14.38 -28.41
C LEU A 74 -16.96 15.74 -29.03
N ALA A 75 -15.70 16.17 -28.89
CA ALA A 75 -15.21 17.40 -29.51
C ALA A 75 -15.16 17.29 -31.04
N ALA A 76 -14.73 16.14 -31.57
CA ALA A 76 -14.67 15.86 -33.00
C ALA A 76 -16.07 15.80 -33.66
N GLN A 77 -17.09 15.35 -32.95
CA GLN A 77 -18.49 15.38 -33.44
C GLN A 77 -19.05 16.80 -33.59
N ASN A 78 -18.53 17.76 -32.83
CA ASN A 78 -19.04 19.14 -32.80
C ASN A 78 -18.16 20.15 -33.58
N SER A 79 -17.07 19.70 -34.22
CA SER A 79 -16.11 20.57 -34.92
C SER A 79 -15.80 20.10 -36.34
N PRO A 80 -15.71 21.02 -37.34
CA PRO A 80 -15.41 20.66 -38.73
C PRO A 80 -13.92 20.38 -39.04
N LYS A 81 -13.02 20.63 -38.08
CA LYS A 81 -11.60 20.23 -38.17
C LYS A 81 -11.40 18.97 -37.34
N VAL A 82 -11.38 17.82 -38.01
CA VAL A 82 -11.02 16.53 -37.40
C VAL A 82 -9.58 16.21 -37.78
N ALA A 83 -8.79 15.71 -36.83
CA ALA A 83 -7.45 15.19 -37.05
C ALA A 83 -7.42 14.25 -38.27
N THR A 84 -6.50 14.51 -39.19
CA THR A 84 -6.42 13.84 -40.50
C THR A 84 -5.56 12.58 -40.46
N THR A 85 -4.75 12.41 -39.42
CA THR A 85 -3.92 11.22 -39.20
C THR A 85 -4.16 10.62 -37.80
N GLU A 86 -3.82 9.34 -37.65
CA GLU A 86 -3.90 8.61 -36.38
C GLU A 86 -2.95 9.20 -35.33
N GLU A 87 -1.76 9.62 -35.74
CA GLU A 87 -0.76 10.27 -34.86
C GLU A 87 -1.24 11.63 -34.31
N GLU A 88 -1.94 12.44 -35.14
CA GLU A 88 -2.54 13.70 -34.68
C GLU A 88 -3.63 13.43 -33.64
N ARG A 89 -4.45 12.39 -33.87
CA ARG A 89 -5.51 11.98 -32.94
C ARG A 89 -4.93 11.52 -31.60
N GLU A 90 -3.89 10.69 -31.62
CA GLU A 90 -3.23 10.24 -30.39
C GLU A 90 -2.63 11.41 -29.60
N LYS A 91 -1.99 12.36 -30.28
CA LYS A 91 -1.41 13.55 -29.64
C LYS A 91 -2.47 14.45 -29.00
N GLU A 92 -3.62 14.62 -29.66
CA GLU A 92 -4.76 15.38 -29.11
C GLU A 92 -5.40 14.67 -27.91
N ILE A 93 -5.57 13.34 -27.97
CA ILE A 93 -6.05 12.54 -26.83
C ILE A 93 -5.08 12.66 -25.64
N LEU A 94 -3.77 12.58 -25.90
CA LEU A 94 -2.75 12.69 -24.85
C LEU A 94 -2.73 14.09 -24.21
N ALA A 95 -3.02 15.13 -24.99
CA ALA A 95 -3.16 16.50 -24.49
C ALA A 95 -4.45 16.73 -23.68
N LEU A 96 -5.51 15.94 -23.93
CA LEU A 96 -6.76 15.95 -23.18
C LEU A 96 -6.71 15.08 -21.92
N MET A 97 -5.69 14.22 -21.80
CA MET A 97 -5.53 13.35 -20.63
C MET A 97 -5.28 14.20 -19.39
N LYS A 98 -6.25 14.16 -18.46
CA LYS A 98 -6.12 14.84 -17.17
C LYS A 98 -4.98 14.19 -16.37
N PRO A 99 -4.09 14.98 -15.75
CA PRO A 99 -3.08 14.41 -14.88
C PRO A 99 -3.75 13.73 -13.69
N VAL A 100 -3.34 12.49 -13.39
CA VAL A 100 -3.74 11.81 -12.15
C VAL A 100 -3.22 12.63 -10.97
N LYS A 101 -4.11 13.00 -10.03
CA LYS A 101 -3.72 13.85 -8.92
C LYS A 101 -2.80 13.09 -7.97
N SER A 102 -1.79 13.77 -7.43
CA SER A 102 -0.89 13.17 -6.43
C SER A 102 -1.67 12.66 -5.21
N SER A 103 -2.69 13.38 -4.77
CA SER A 103 -3.56 12.98 -3.66
C SER A 103 -4.35 11.70 -3.92
N GLU A 104 -4.74 11.42 -5.16
CA GLU A 104 -5.41 10.16 -5.51
C GLU A 104 -4.43 8.99 -5.43
N LEU A 105 -3.19 9.19 -5.88
CA LEU A 105 -2.13 8.19 -5.76
C LEU A 105 -1.72 7.95 -4.30
N GLU A 106 -1.65 9.00 -3.49
CA GLU A 106 -1.33 8.89 -2.05
C GLU A 106 -2.43 8.16 -1.29
N SER A 107 -3.70 8.51 -1.53
CA SER A 107 -4.84 7.80 -0.95
C SER A 107 -4.89 6.32 -1.35
N LEU A 108 -4.62 6.03 -2.63
CA LEU A 108 -4.54 4.67 -3.13
C LEU A 108 -3.41 3.89 -2.44
N LYS A 109 -2.23 4.50 -2.30
CA LYS A 109 -1.10 3.90 -1.58
C LYS A 109 -1.45 3.64 -0.11
N ALA A 110 -2.03 4.60 0.60
CA ALA A 110 -2.42 4.44 2.00
C ALA A 110 -3.43 3.28 2.18
N LYS A 111 -4.38 3.14 1.25
CA LYS A 111 -5.32 2.02 1.24
C LYS A 111 -4.59 0.68 1.10
N PHE A 112 -3.77 0.54 0.06
CA PHE A 112 -3.01 -0.69 -0.18
C PHE A 112 -2.09 -1.00 1.01
N THR A 113 -1.39 -0.01 1.55
CA THR A 113 -0.54 -0.19 2.72
C THR A 113 -1.35 -0.68 3.94
N GLY A 114 -2.53 -0.11 4.21
CA GLY A 114 -3.43 -0.57 5.25
C GLY A 114 -3.88 -2.02 5.06
N GLU A 115 -4.21 -2.42 3.82
CA GLU A 115 -4.54 -3.81 3.47
C GLU A 115 -3.37 -4.77 3.74
N LEU A 116 -2.14 -4.36 3.43
CA LEU A 116 -0.95 -5.18 3.66
C LEU A 116 -0.69 -5.35 5.17
N ILE A 117 -0.81 -4.27 5.95
CA ILE A 117 -0.67 -4.32 7.42
C ILE A 117 -1.76 -5.21 8.02
N PHE A 118 -3.00 -5.11 7.54
CA PHE A 118 -4.11 -5.94 8.02
C PHE A 118 -3.87 -7.45 7.78
N LYS A 119 -3.13 -7.82 6.73
CA LYS A 119 -2.78 -9.24 6.46
C LYS A 119 -1.72 -9.79 7.41
N ILE A 120 -0.91 -8.93 8.04
CA ILE A 120 0.16 -9.34 8.98
C ILE A 120 -0.21 -9.11 10.44
N VAL A 121 -1.17 -8.24 10.73
CA VAL A 121 -1.64 -7.95 12.09
C VAL A 121 -2.91 -8.73 12.39
N MET A 122 -3.00 -9.31 13.60
CA MET A 122 -4.19 -9.98 14.12
C MET A 122 -4.88 -9.19 15.23
N GLY A 123 -4.18 -8.27 15.90
CA GLY A 123 -4.71 -7.43 16.95
C GLY A 123 -3.84 -6.20 17.20
N TRP A 124 -4.39 -5.22 17.91
CA TRP A 124 -3.67 -4.07 18.44
C TRP A 124 -4.27 -3.63 19.77
N ASP A 125 -3.60 -2.75 20.50
CA ASP A 125 -4.02 -2.26 21.82
C ASP A 125 -4.70 -0.88 21.78
N LEU A 126 -5.19 -0.47 20.61
CA LEU A 126 -5.98 0.76 20.45
C LEU A 126 -7.46 0.52 20.80
N ASP A 127 -8.14 1.60 21.20
CA ASP A 127 -9.58 1.60 21.48
C ASP A 127 -10.42 1.35 20.20
N ASP A 128 -9.91 1.76 19.05
CA ASP A 128 -10.57 1.54 17.76
C ASP A 128 -10.45 0.08 17.30
N PRO A 129 -11.46 -0.47 16.61
CA PRO A 129 -11.37 -1.82 16.08
C PRO A 129 -10.28 -1.92 15.00
N LEU A 130 -9.51 -3.01 15.03
CA LEU A 130 -8.55 -3.31 13.98
C LEU A 130 -9.29 -3.60 12.67
N SER A 131 -9.10 -2.72 11.68
CA SER A 131 -9.72 -2.83 10.37
C SER A 131 -8.81 -2.23 9.31
N VAL A 132 -9.07 -2.55 8.03
CA VAL A 132 -8.37 -1.89 6.91
C VAL A 132 -8.58 -0.38 6.97
N ALA A 133 -9.79 0.08 7.30
CA ALA A 133 -10.11 1.51 7.36
C ALA A 133 -9.28 2.23 8.44
N SER A 134 -9.21 1.68 9.65
CA SER A 134 -8.47 2.29 10.75
C SER A 134 -6.95 2.26 10.53
N LEU A 135 -6.42 1.21 9.88
CA LEU A 135 -5.02 1.16 9.46
C LEU A 135 -4.70 2.12 8.31
N THR A 136 -5.60 2.26 7.33
CA THR A 136 -5.45 3.24 6.25
C THR A 136 -5.47 4.65 6.80
N GLU A 137 -6.40 4.96 7.71
CA GLU A 137 -6.47 6.27 8.37
C GLU A 137 -5.21 6.56 9.19
N MET A 138 -4.68 5.57 9.92
CA MET A 138 -3.39 5.71 10.61
C MET A 138 -2.24 6.01 9.64
N CYS A 139 -2.18 5.31 8.49
CA CYS A 139 -1.16 5.53 7.47
C CYS A 139 -1.28 6.91 6.79
N ASP A 140 -2.49 7.41 6.66
CA ASP A 140 -2.80 8.72 6.05
C ASP A 140 -2.50 9.87 7.03
N GLN A 141 -2.91 9.74 8.30
CA GLN A 141 -2.72 10.76 9.32
C GLN A 141 -1.26 10.87 9.80
N TYR A 142 -0.55 9.74 9.88
CA TYR A 142 0.79 9.67 10.46
C TYR A 142 1.80 9.17 9.45
N ALA A 143 2.47 10.10 8.77
CA ALA A 143 3.52 9.79 7.82
C ALA A 143 4.65 8.98 8.49
N GLY A 144 5.04 7.86 7.88
CA GLY A 144 6.06 6.94 8.41
C GLY A 144 5.53 5.87 9.36
N SER A 145 4.25 5.90 9.74
CA SER A 145 3.61 4.83 10.53
C SER A 145 3.72 3.47 9.86
N ALA A 146 3.43 3.39 8.56
CA ALA A 146 3.55 2.16 7.78
C ALA A 146 4.98 1.59 7.77
N GLU A 147 5.98 2.45 7.57
CA GLU A 147 7.38 2.05 7.57
C GLU A 147 7.80 1.53 8.95
N ALA A 148 7.36 2.19 10.02
CA ALA A 148 7.59 1.73 11.38
C ALA A 148 7.01 0.33 11.62
N VAL A 149 5.75 0.10 11.20
CA VAL A 149 5.10 -1.22 11.32
C VAL A 149 5.89 -2.29 10.55
N PHE A 150 6.21 -2.05 9.28
CA PHE A 150 6.93 -3.05 8.47
C PHE A 150 8.35 -3.31 8.96
N ARG A 151 9.06 -2.27 9.42
CA ARG A 151 10.40 -2.40 9.98
C ARG A 151 10.35 -3.27 11.23
N THR A 152 9.50 -2.94 12.21
CA THR A 152 9.35 -3.72 13.44
C THR A 152 8.91 -5.16 13.15
N TYR A 153 7.97 -5.35 12.22
CA TYR A 153 7.53 -6.69 11.81
C TYR A 153 8.68 -7.52 11.24
N ASN A 154 9.45 -6.97 10.29
CA ASN A 154 10.59 -7.66 9.70
C ASN A 154 11.68 -7.97 10.73
N GLU A 155 12.04 -7.01 11.58
CA GLU A 155 13.05 -7.17 12.65
C GLU A 155 12.64 -8.27 13.63
N THR A 156 11.39 -8.26 14.09
CA THR A 156 10.85 -9.23 15.05
C THR A 156 10.76 -10.62 14.42
N ARG A 157 10.32 -10.70 13.15
CA ARG A 157 10.18 -11.95 12.41
C ARG A 157 11.53 -12.59 12.06
N GLU A 158 12.52 -11.80 11.70
CA GLU A 158 13.89 -12.25 11.40
C GLU A 158 14.72 -12.50 12.68
N GLY A 159 14.15 -12.22 13.85
CA GLY A 159 14.75 -12.51 15.15
C GLY A 159 15.92 -11.59 15.50
N THR A 160 16.07 -10.47 14.80
CA THR A 160 17.18 -9.56 15.04
C THR A 160 16.77 -8.57 16.13
N ARG A 161 17.36 -8.74 17.31
CA ARG A 161 17.46 -7.79 18.44
C ARG A 161 16.40 -7.75 19.56
N THR A 162 15.67 -8.82 19.85
CA THR A 162 15.35 -9.05 21.29
C THR A 162 16.63 -9.51 21.98
N LYS A 163 17.36 -8.53 22.52
CA LYS A 163 18.44 -8.68 23.51
C LYS A 163 18.11 -9.85 24.44
N ASN A 164 19.01 -10.83 24.51
CA ASN A 164 19.29 -11.65 25.69
C ASN A 164 20.66 -12.32 25.58
#